data_AF-A0A5B6X8K8-F1
#
_entry.id   AF-A0A5B6X8K8-F1
#
_cell.length_a   1.000
_cell.length_b   1.000
_cell.length_c   1.000
_cell.angle_alpha   90.00
_cell.angle_beta   90.00
_cell.angle_gamma   90.00
#
_symmetry.space_group_name_H-M   'P 1'
#
loop_
_entity.id
_entity.type
_entity.pdbx_description
1 polymer ?
#
loop_
_entity_poly.entity_id
_entity_poly.type
_entity_poly.pdbx_seq_one_letter_code
_entity_poly.pdbx_strand_id
1 'polypeptide(L)'
;MQRGHVVSLPLEALISKQIIYVLDPSFSRLAVGRVKLLNSRKAAIPVEPLMAPCLSIFFPFIITFCVTLTAAAAGHYSLQTFFPRPAYQSLIKHAKTAKPKLPFKTRYFPQTLDHFSFHPKSSKIFYQKYLINTQYWHKGAPIFVYTGNEGDIEWFAANTGFMLDIAPKFRALLLFIEHRFYGESMPFGKDSYQSAKTLGYLNSQQALADFAVLIRSLKQNLSSEASPVVIFGGSYGGSKFKP
;
A
#
# COMPACT_ATOMS: atom_id res chain seq x y z
N MET A 1 -38.51 10.83 -23.71
CA MET A 1 -38.59 10.35 -22.31
C MET A 1 -38.06 8.92 -22.27
N GLN A 2 -36.75 8.74 -22.07
CA GLN A 2 -36.14 7.45 -21.73
C GLN A 2 -34.94 7.73 -20.82
N ARG A 3 -34.99 7.24 -19.58
CA ARG A 3 -33.94 7.38 -18.58
C ARG A 3 -32.81 6.40 -18.91
N GLY A 4 -31.64 6.91 -19.26
CA GLY A 4 -30.42 6.10 -19.38
C GLY A 4 -29.95 5.68 -17.98
N HIS A 5 -30.03 4.39 -17.69
CA HIS A 5 -29.39 3.78 -16.52
C HIS A 5 -27.87 3.89 -16.67
N VAL A 6 -27.26 4.76 -15.89
CA VAL A 6 -25.81 4.75 -15.67
C VAL A 6 -25.53 3.65 -14.66
N VAL A 7 -24.93 2.55 -15.11
CA VAL A 7 -24.33 1.56 -14.21
C VAL A 7 -23.08 2.21 -13.62
N SER A 8 -23.25 2.86 -12.47
CA SER A 8 -22.13 3.28 -11.63
C SER A 8 -21.45 2.01 -11.13
N LEU A 9 -20.21 1.74 -11.58
CA LEU A 9 -19.35 0.83 -10.83
C LEU A 9 -19.14 1.46 -9.44
N PRO A 10 -19.54 0.80 -8.35
CA PRO A 10 -19.45 1.38 -7.02
C PRO A 10 -17.98 1.60 -6.66
N LEU A 11 -17.70 2.75 -6.05
CA LEU A 11 -16.43 3.15 -5.43
C LEU A 11 -15.86 2.09 -4.46
N GLU A 12 -16.68 1.13 -4.05
CA GLU A 12 -16.32 -0.07 -3.28
C GLU A 12 -15.23 -0.91 -3.97
N ALA A 13 -15.13 -0.92 -5.30
CA ALA A 13 -14.18 -1.75 -6.01
C ALA A 13 -12.70 -1.32 -5.83
N LEU A 14 -12.45 -0.04 -5.50
CA LEU A 14 -11.08 0.51 -5.44
C LEU A 14 -10.48 0.57 -4.02
N ILE A 15 -11.25 0.29 -2.96
CA ILE A 15 -10.80 0.46 -1.55
C ILE A 15 -10.92 -0.86 -0.74
N SER A 16 -11.21 -2.00 -1.38
CA SER A 16 -11.70 -3.19 -0.66
C SER A 16 -10.66 -4.11 0.01
N LYS A 17 -9.36 -3.79 0.11
CA LYS A 17 -8.39 -4.70 0.78
C LYS A 17 -7.29 -3.96 1.53
N GLN A 18 -7.61 -3.45 2.72
CA GLN A 18 -6.59 -3.09 3.70
C GLN A 18 -6.19 -4.35 4.47
N ILE A 19 -4.91 -4.72 4.39
CA ILE A 19 -4.35 -5.84 5.12
C ILE A 19 -3.69 -5.27 6.37
N ILE A 20 -3.99 -5.88 7.52
CA ILE A 20 -3.40 -5.53 8.80
C ILE A 20 -2.43 -6.63 9.19
N TYR A 21 -1.20 -6.23 9.49
CA TYR A 21 -0.17 -7.10 10.02
C TYR A 21 0.20 -6.60 11.42
N VAL A 22 0.11 -7.45 12.43
CA VAL A 22 0.62 -7.13 13.77
C VAL A 22 2.01 -7.74 13.89
N LEU A 23 3.00 -6.90 14.17
CA LEU A 23 4.36 -7.30 14.44
C LEU A 23 4.61 -7.24 15.96
N ASP A 24 5.18 -8.31 16.50
CA ASP A 24 5.67 -8.30 17.87
C ASP A 24 6.94 -7.40 17.99
N PRO A 25 7.33 -7.00 19.22
CA PRO A 25 8.49 -6.13 19.43
C PRO A 25 9.81 -6.66 18.86
N SER A 26 9.94 -7.98 18.66
CA SER A 26 11.12 -8.65 18.11
C SER A 26 11.02 -8.94 16.59
N PHE A 27 9.98 -8.45 15.90
CA PHE A 27 9.71 -8.73 14.48
C PHE A 27 9.64 -10.22 14.13
N SER A 28 9.41 -11.09 15.13
CA SER A 28 9.57 -12.54 15.03
C SER A 28 8.26 -13.25 14.71
N ARG A 29 7.12 -12.61 14.95
CA ARG A 29 5.79 -13.19 14.70
C ARG A 29 4.89 -12.20 13.96
N LEU A 30 4.29 -12.70 12.88
CA LEU A 30 3.35 -11.97 12.03
C LEU A 30 1.94 -12.55 12.26
N ALA A 31 1.03 -11.77 12.85
CA ALA A 31 -0.39 -12.09 12.80
C ALA A 31 -1.04 -11.35 11.64
N VAL A 32 -1.66 -12.08 10.70
CA VAL A 32 -2.30 -11.53 9.51
C VAL A 32 -3.81 -11.46 9.72
N GLY A 33 -4.37 -10.26 9.69
CA GLY A 33 -5.81 -10.03 9.71
C GLY A 33 -6.27 -9.31 8.44
N ARG A 34 -7.35 -9.80 7.80
CA ARG A 34 -8.06 -9.01 6.79
C ARG A 34 -9.22 -8.29 7.48
N VAL A 35 -9.20 -6.96 7.46
CA VAL A 35 -10.39 -6.19 7.84
C VAL A 35 -11.24 -6.02 6.59
N LYS A 36 -12.41 -6.66 6.58
CA LYS A 36 -13.47 -6.33 5.64
C LYS A 36 -14.17 -5.10 6.22
N LEU A 37 -14.06 -3.97 5.53
CA LEU A 37 -14.88 -2.78 5.84
C LEU A 37 -16.34 -3.17 5.57
N LEU A 38 -17.02 -3.71 6.58
CA LEU A 38 -18.47 -3.77 6.62
C LEU A 38 -18.94 -2.41 7.11
N ASN A 39 -19.86 -1.82 6.34
CA ASN A 39 -20.47 -0.52 6.57
C ASN A 39 -20.72 -0.26 8.06
N SER A 40 -20.37 0.95 8.51
CA SER A 40 -20.51 1.49 9.86
C SER A 40 -21.57 0.77 10.72
N ARG A 41 -21.08 -0.16 11.56
CA ARG A 41 -21.56 -0.59 12.89
C ARG A 41 -21.07 -2.02 13.13
N LYS A 42 -20.08 -2.14 14.03
CA LYS A 42 -19.46 -3.37 14.56
C LYS A 42 -18.37 -3.98 13.66
N ALA A 43 -17.12 -3.59 13.92
CA ALA A 43 -15.96 -4.40 13.56
C ALA A 43 -15.70 -5.41 14.69
N ALA A 44 -15.71 -6.71 14.36
CA ALA A 44 -15.22 -7.79 15.20
C ALA A 44 -14.10 -8.51 14.44
N ILE A 45 -13.01 -8.84 15.15
CA ILE A 45 -11.89 -9.62 14.61
C ILE A 45 -12.10 -11.06 15.07
N PRO A 46 -12.44 -12.01 14.18
CA PRO A 46 -12.43 -13.42 14.54
C PRO A 46 -10.97 -13.92 14.50
N VAL A 47 -10.54 -14.56 15.57
CA VAL A 47 -9.31 -15.35 15.66
C VAL A 47 -9.72 -16.82 15.59
N GLU A 48 -9.40 -17.51 14.50
CA GLU A 48 -9.54 -18.97 14.42
C GLU A 48 -8.16 -19.64 14.54
N PRO A 49 -8.03 -20.75 15.30
CA PRO A 49 -6.78 -21.48 15.44
C PRO A 49 -6.58 -22.49 14.29
N LEU A 50 -5.31 -22.64 13.90
CA LEU A 50 -4.81 -23.55 12.88
C LEU A 50 -4.58 -24.96 13.44
N MET A 51 -5.15 -26.01 12.80
CA MET A 51 -4.58 -27.37 12.79
C MET A 51 -4.89 -28.09 11.46
N ALA A 52 -3.85 -28.62 10.80
CA ALA A 52 -3.86 -29.59 9.68
C ALA A 52 -3.75 -31.04 10.26
N PRO A 53 -3.76 -32.20 9.51
CA PRO A 53 -3.38 -32.41 8.10
C PRO A 53 -4.10 -33.53 7.27
N CYS A 54 -3.68 -33.63 5.98
CA CYS A 54 -3.42 -34.84 5.16
C CYS A 54 -4.48 -35.52 4.22
N LEU A 55 -4.01 -35.71 2.97
CA LEU A 55 -4.01 -36.92 2.09
C LEU A 55 -5.00 -37.14 0.92
N SER A 56 -4.42 -37.74 -0.15
CA SER A 56 -4.94 -38.33 -1.43
C SER A 56 -5.26 -37.33 -2.57
N ILE A 57 -4.53 -37.16 -3.68
CA ILE A 57 -3.76 -37.98 -4.68
C ILE A 57 -4.64 -38.61 -5.80
N PHE A 58 -4.25 -38.30 -7.07
CA PHE A 58 -4.49 -38.94 -8.40
C PHE A 58 -5.85 -38.76 -9.13
N PHE A 59 -5.86 -38.11 -10.32
CA PHE A 59 -5.75 -38.78 -11.65
C PHE A 59 -5.67 -37.75 -12.82
N PRO A 60 -4.97 -38.03 -13.95
CA PRO A 60 -4.51 -37.05 -14.94
C PRO A 60 -5.18 -37.13 -16.34
N PHE A 61 -4.93 -36.09 -17.15
CA PHE A 61 -4.80 -36.06 -18.63
C PHE A 61 -5.69 -36.96 -19.52
N ILE A 62 -6.58 -36.34 -20.31
CA ILE A 62 -7.05 -36.90 -21.60
C ILE A 62 -6.92 -35.85 -22.72
N ILE A 63 -5.86 -36.05 -23.51
CA ILE A 63 -5.78 -36.11 -24.98
C ILE A 63 -6.47 -35.02 -25.83
N THR A 64 -5.58 -34.24 -26.46
CA THR A 64 -5.74 -33.38 -27.64
C THR A 64 -6.15 -34.14 -28.91
N PHE A 65 -6.85 -33.42 -29.81
CA PHE A 65 -6.73 -33.45 -31.29
C PHE A 65 -7.75 -34.28 -32.10
N CYS A 66 -8.59 -33.57 -32.87
CA CYS A 66 -9.02 -34.00 -34.20
C CYS A 66 -9.24 -32.77 -35.10
N VAL A 67 -8.92 -32.94 -36.38
CA VAL A 67 -8.40 -31.94 -37.35
C VAL A 67 -9.48 -31.39 -38.29
N THR A 68 -9.23 -30.16 -38.74
CA THR A 68 -9.68 -29.35 -39.91
C THR A 68 -10.36 -30.08 -41.10
N LEU A 69 -11.16 -29.52 -42.03
CA LEU A 69 -11.22 -28.19 -42.69
C LEU A 69 -12.47 -28.13 -43.64
N THR A 70 -12.73 -26.93 -44.22
CA THR A 70 -13.58 -26.51 -45.37
C THR A 70 -14.92 -25.82 -45.00
N ALA A 71 -15.32 -24.65 -45.53
CA ALA A 71 -14.70 -23.68 -46.43
C ALA A 71 -15.45 -22.32 -46.39
N ALA A 72 -14.70 -21.26 -46.75
CA ALA A 72 -15.10 -20.06 -47.48
C ALA A 72 -16.06 -19.00 -46.88
N ALA A 73 -15.46 -17.80 -46.76
CA ALA A 73 -16.03 -16.49 -47.08
C ALA A 73 -17.08 -15.87 -46.15
N ALA A 74 -16.61 -15.16 -45.12
CA ALA A 74 -17.26 -13.93 -44.65
C ALA A 74 -16.17 -12.94 -44.23
N GLY A 75 -16.14 -11.78 -44.89
CA GLY A 75 -15.11 -10.75 -44.68
C GLY A 75 -15.07 -10.27 -43.23
N HIS A 76 -13.86 -10.13 -42.70
CA HIS A 76 -13.62 -9.49 -41.42
C HIS A 76 -13.88 -7.99 -41.56
N TYR A 77 -15.06 -7.54 -41.17
CA TYR A 77 -15.26 -6.13 -40.80
C TYR A 77 -14.39 -5.85 -39.58
N SER A 78 -13.31 -5.08 -39.77
CA SER A 78 -12.60 -4.45 -38.68
C SER A 78 -13.52 -3.39 -38.06
N LEU A 79 -14.25 -3.74 -37.01
CA LEU A 79 -14.82 -2.76 -36.10
C LEU A 79 -13.65 -2.10 -35.36
N GLN A 80 -13.09 -1.04 -35.95
CA GLN A 80 -12.40 -0.01 -35.18
C GLN A 80 -13.43 0.54 -34.21
N THR A 81 -13.39 0.06 -32.96
CA THR A 81 -14.09 0.70 -31.85
C THR A 81 -13.42 2.05 -31.62
N PHE A 82 -13.91 3.04 -32.37
CA PHE A 82 -13.69 4.44 -32.12
C PHE A 82 -14.29 4.74 -30.75
N PHE A 83 -13.46 4.75 -29.70
CA PHE A 83 -13.86 5.30 -28.42
C PHE A 83 -13.78 6.83 -28.54
N PRO A 84 -14.91 7.56 -28.59
CA PRO A 84 -14.86 9.00 -28.58
C PRO A 84 -14.25 9.43 -27.24
N ARG A 85 -13.09 10.09 -27.31
CA ARG A 85 -12.47 10.79 -26.17
C ARG A 85 -13.49 11.84 -25.73
N PRO A 86 -14.13 11.75 -24.54
CA PRO A 86 -15.02 12.80 -24.10
C PRO A 86 -14.15 14.04 -23.86
N ALA A 87 -14.38 15.08 -24.67
CA ALA A 87 -13.87 16.41 -24.39
C ALA A 87 -14.59 16.91 -23.14
N TYR A 88 -14.05 16.59 -21.95
CA TYR A 88 -14.50 17.19 -20.70
C TYR A 88 -13.80 18.54 -20.54
N GLN A 89 -14.15 19.49 -21.43
CA GLN A 89 -13.89 20.89 -21.19
C GLN A 89 -15.17 21.52 -20.62
N SER A 90 -14.98 22.20 -19.49
CA SER A 90 -15.92 23.09 -18.82
C SER A 90 -17.08 22.42 -18.09
N LEU A 91 -16.89 22.20 -16.78
CA LEU A 91 -17.74 22.78 -15.71
C LEU A 91 -17.15 22.54 -14.30
N ILE A 92 -15.81 22.57 -14.17
CA ILE A 92 -15.14 22.68 -12.87
C ILE A 92 -14.88 24.18 -12.64
N LYS A 93 -15.95 24.95 -12.43
CA LYS A 93 -15.86 26.17 -11.61
C LYS A 93 -15.88 25.70 -10.15
N HIS A 94 -14.90 24.89 -9.76
CA HIS A 94 -14.77 24.45 -8.38
C HIS A 94 -14.20 25.61 -7.58
N ALA A 95 -15.02 26.12 -6.66
CA ALA A 95 -14.54 26.83 -5.51
C ALA A 95 -13.28 26.12 -5.00
N LYS A 96 -12.22 26.89 -4.73
CA LYS A 96 -11.05 26.43 -3.99
C LYS A 96 -11.50 26.08 -2.56
N THR A 97 -12.20 24.97 -2.37
CA THR A 97 -12.29 24.33 -1.08
C THR A 97 -10.87 23.90 -0.73
N ALA A 98 -10.28 24.58 0.25
CA ALA A 98 -8.97 24.21 0.76
C ALA A 98 -9.00 22.72 1.10
N LYS A 99 -8.06 21.94 0.55
CA LYS A 99 -7.89 20.54 0.93
C LYS A 99 -7.82 20.50 2.46
N PRO A 100 -8.63 19.68 3.15
CA PRO A 100 -8.58 19.62 4.60
C PRO A 100 -7.15 19.30 5.02
N LYS A 101 -6.58 20.17 5.86
CA LYS A 101 -5.21 20.01 6.35
C LYS A 101 -5.18 18.76 7.22
N LEU A 102 -4.48 17.72 6.76
CA LEU A 102 -4.35 16.49 7.53
C LEU A 102 -3.61 16.78 8.84
N PRO A 103 -3.98 16.13 9.96
CA PRO A 103 -3.41 16.40 11.28
C PRO A 103 -2.04 15.72 11.45
N PHE A 104 -1.17 15.76 10.45
CA PHE A 104 0.16 15.17 10.51
C PHE A 104 1.25 16.24 10.38
N LYS A 105 2.38 15.97 11.02
CA LYS A 105 3.63 16.72 10.82
C LYS A 105 4.48 15.96 9.81
N THR A 106 4.91 16.63 8.75
CA THR A 106 5.88 16.09 7.78
C THR A 106 7.28 16.12 8.37
N ARG A 107 8.03 15.03 8.19
CA ARG A 107 9.41 14.86 8.63
C ARG A 107 10.17 14.07 7.57
N TYR A 108 11.49 14.08 7.68
CA TYR A 108 12.37 13.35 6.78
C TYR A 108 13.38 12.54 7.60
N PHE A 109 13.62 11.31 7.17
CA PHE A 109 14.55 10.39 7.79
C PHE A 109 15.76 10.15 6.87
N PRO A 110 17.01 10.28 7.35
CA PRO A 110 18.18 9.94 6.57
C PRO A 110 18.25 8.41 6.39
N GLN A 111 18.03 7.96 5.16
CA GLN A 111 17.95 6.57 4.79
C GLN A 111 19.15 6.14 3.95
N THR A 112 19.68 4.95 4.23
CA THR A 112 20.74 4.35 3.41
C THR A 112 20.18 3.98 2.04
N LEU A 113 20.93 4.30 0.97
CA LEU A 113 20.54 4.02 -0.39
C LEU A 113 20.36 2.51 -0.63
N ASP A 114 21.26 1.72 -0.07
CA ASP A 114 21.32 0.27 -0.27
C ASP A 114 21.57 -0.47 1.04
N HIS A 115 20.58 -1.25 1.48
CA HIS A 115 20.63 -2.04 2.71
C HIS A 115 21.33 -3.40 2.57
N PHE A 116 21.55 -3.87 1.34
CA PHE A 116 21.98 -5.25 1.08
C PHE A 116 23.38 -5.35 0.47
N SER A 117 23.96 -4.22 0.05
CA SER A 117 25.35 -4.15 -0.40
C SER A 117 26.25 -3.52 0.66
N PHE A 118 27.48 -4.03 0.79
CA PHE A 118 28.49 -3.54 1.75
C PHE A 118 29.62 -2.73 1.08
N HIS A 119 29.40 -2.23 -0.15
CA HIS A 119 30.38 -1.42 -0.87
C HIS A 119 30.35 0.06 -0.42
N PRO A 120 31.44 0.84 -0.55
CA PRO A 120 31.45 2.25 -0.14
C PRO A 120 30.37 3.14 -0.79
N LYS A 121 29.79 2.73 -1.93
CA LYS A 121 28.68 3.45 -2.58
C LYS A 121 27.32 3.18 -1.91
N SER A 122 27.18 2.12 -1.11
CA SER A 122 25.94 1.80 -0.40
C SER A 122 25.69 2.72 0.79
N SER A 123 26.73 3.36 1.35
CA SER A 123 26.61 4.33 2.44
C SER A 123 26.04 5.70 2.03
N LYS A 124 25.70 5.88 0.74
CA LYS A 124 25.00 7.08 0.29
C LYS A 124 23.66 7.21 1.01
N ILE A 125 23.32 8.43 1.41
CA ILE A 125 22.08 8.74 2.12
C ILE A 125 21.13 9.50 1.20
N PHE A 126 19.84 9.17 1.29
CA PHE A 126 18.75 10.01 0.78
C PHE A 126 17.76 10.28 1.91
N TYR A 127 16.87 11.26 1.73
CA TYR A 127 15.88 11.63 2.74
C TYR A 127 14.52 11.03 2.39
N GLN A 128 14.04 10.16 3.27
CA GLN A 128 12.73 9.51 3.14
C GLN A 128 11.69 10.31 3.92
N LYS A 129 10.64 10.78 3.22
CA LYS A 129 9.52 11.52 3.82
C LYS A 129 8.68 10.57 4.68
N TYR A 130 8.23 11.06 5.83
CA TYR A 130 7.21 10.39 6.63
C TYR A 130 6.31 11.42 7.31
N LEU A 131 5.07 11.02 7.58
CA LEU A 131 4.08 11.81 8.29
C LEU A 131 3.86 11.20 9.68
N ILE A 132 3.83 12.05 10.70
CA ILE A 132 3.66 11.62 12.09
C ILE A 132 2.55 12.40 12.79
N ASN A 133 1.68 11.69 13.51
CA ASN A 133 0.70 12.28 14.42
C ASN A 133 0.84 11.61 15.80
N THR A 134 1.10 12.44 16.81
CA THR A 134 1.30 12.04 18.20
C THR A 134 0.19 12.56 19.11
N GLN A 135 -0.92 13.07 18.56
CA GLN A 135 -1.98 13.76 19.29
C GLN A 135 -2.61 12.89 20.38
N TYR A 136 -2.81 11.60 20.09
CA TYR A 136 -3.44 10.64 20.99
C TYR A 136 -2.44 9.70 21.66
N TRP A 137 -1.14 9.89 21.38
CA TRP A 137 -0.15 8.89 21.70
C TRP A 137 0.29 8.95 23.16
N HIS A 138 0.36 7.78 23.80
CA HIS A 138 0.94 7.60 25.12
C HIS A 138 2.23 6.77 25.02
N LYS A 139 3.25 7.08 25.81
CA LYS A 139 4.50 6.32 25.84
C LYS A 139 4.21 4.83 26.10
N GLY A 140 4.80 3.94 25.29
CA GLY A 140 4.58 2.50 25.36
C GLY A 140 3.31 1.99 24.65
N ALA A 141 2.42 2.87 24.20
CA ALA A 141 1.26 2.48 23.40
C ALA A 141 1.67 2.04 21.97
N PRO A 142 0.78 1.34 21.23
CA PRO A 142 1.07 0.87 19.88
C PRO A 142 1.41 1.98 18.89
N ILE A 143 2.21 1.64 17.90
CA ILE A 143 2.49 2.47 16.74
C ILE A 143 1.77 1.88 15.54
N PHE A 144 0.85 2.64 14.96
CA PHE A 144 0.15 2.27 13.73
C PHE A 144 0.93 2.83 12.55
N VAL A 145 1.45 1.94 11.71
CA VAL A 145 2.33 2.27 10.59
C VAL A 145 1.61 1.99 9.28
N TYR A 146 1.43 2.99 8.44
CA TYR A 146 1.08 2.78 7.04
C TYR A 146 2.35 2.68 6.21
N THR A 147 2.53 1.55 5.53
CA THR A 147 3.65 1.34 4.62
C THR A 147 3.28 1.83 3.23
N GLY A 148 3.78 3.01 2.87
CA GLY A 148 3.53 3.68 1.61
C GLY A 148 3.70 2.77 0.39
N ASN A 149 2.87 3.02 -0.61
CA ASN A 149 2.87 2.31 -1.87
C ASN A 149 3.22 3.29 -3.01
N GLU A 150 2.71 3.09 -4.22
CA GLU A 150 3.16 3.76 -5.44
C GLU A 150 2.59 5.18 -5.62
N GLY A 151 2.86 6.06 -4.66
CA GLY A 151 2.35 7.44 -4.74
C GLY A 151 2.76 8.33 -3.57
N ASP A 152 2.24 9.55 -3.61
CA ASP A 152 2.44 10.58 -2.60
C ASP A 152 1.81 10.17 -1.26
N ILE A 153 2.58 10.24 -0.17
CA ILE A 153 2.14 9.70 1.12
C ILE A 153 0.97 10.48 1.72
N GLU A 154 0.86 11.77 1.43
CA GLU A 154 -0.25 12.64 1.83
C GLU A 154 -1.58 12.15 1.23
N TRP A 155 -1.56 11.61 0.01
CA TRP A 155 -2.76 11.03 -0.60
C TRP A 155 -3.21 9.80 0.17
N PHE A 156 -2.30 8.91 0.56
CA PHE A 156 -2.66 7.74 1.38
C PHE A 156 -3.15 8.15 2.78
N ALA A 157 -2.52 9.14 3.40
CA ALA A 157 -2.94 9.66 4.70
C ALA A 157 -4.34 10.31 4.64
N ALA A 158 -4.69 10.98 3.54
CA ALA A 158 -6.03 11.55 3.34
C ALA A 158 -7.11 10.49 3.14
N ASN A 159 -6.75 9.34 2.55
CA ASN A 159 -7.71 8.29 2.20
C ASN A 159 -7.72 7.10 3.19
N THR A 160 -6.86 7.12 4.20
CA THR A 160 -6.78 6.09 5.25
C THR A 160 -7.32 6.62 6.57
N GLY A 161 -8.56 7.13 6.55
CA GLY A 161 -9.23 7.68 7.74
C GLY A 161 -9.35 6.69 8.90
N PHE A 162 -9.45 5.39 8.59
CA PHE A 162 -9.60 4.34 9.60
C PHE A 162 -8.52 4.38 10.68
N MET A 163 -7.25 4.63 10.33
CA MET A 163 -6.16 4.72 11.32
C MET A 163 -6.36 5.90 12.28
N LEU A 164 -6.86 7.03 11.78
CA LEU A 164 -7.23 8.20 12.60
C LEU A 164 -8.40 7.88 13.53
N ASP A 165 -9.43 7.18 13.04
CA ASP A 165 -10.63 6.84 13.81
C ASP A 165 -10.31 5.95 15.03
N ILE A 166 -9.38 5.00 14.87
CA ILE A 166 -9.02 4.06 15.94
C ILE A 166 -7.89 4.56 16.85
N ALA A 167 -7.13 5.58 16.44
CA ALA A 167 -5.99 6.08 17.20
C ALA A 167 -6.31 6.47 18.66
N PRO A 168 -7.43 7.19 18.95
CA PRO A 168 -7.78 7.56 20.32
C PRO A 168 -8.04 6.34 21.22
N LYS A 169 -8.70 5.30 20.67
CA LYS A 169 -9.05 4.09 21.40
C LYS A 169 -7.81 3.31 21.86
N PHE A 170 -6.79 3.26 21.01
CA PHE A 170 -5.54 2.54 21.30
C PHE A 170 -4.45 3.44 21.86
N ARG A 171 -4.70 4.75 21.99
CA ARG A 171 -3.69 5.76 22.32
C ARG A 171 -2.47 5.66 21.40
N ALA A 172 -2.73 5.38 20.12
CA ALA A 172 -1.70 4.99 19.18
C ALA A 172 -0.97 6.20 18.58
N LEU A 173 0.32 6.02 18.30
CA LEU A 173 1.07 6.91 17.41
C LEU A 173 0.72 6.53 15.98
N LEU A 174 0.46 7.53 15.13
CA LEU A 174 0.24 7.29 13.71
C LEU A 174 1.48 7.68 12.92
N LEU A 175 1.92 6.76 12.06
CA LEU A 175 3.09 6.92 11.22
C LEU A 175 2.72 6.51 9.79
N PHE A 176 2.90 7.39 8.83
CA PHE A 176 2.82 7.07 7.40
C PHE A 176 4.21 7.24 6.80
N ILE A 177 4.79 6.17 6.26
CA ILE A 177 6.14 6.23 5.69
C ILE A 177 6.01 6.21 4.17
N GLU A 178 6.58 7.22 3.50
CA GLU A 178 6.60 7.27 2.05
C GLU A 178 7.54 6.21 1.48
N HIS A 179 7.13 5.65 0.35
CA HIS A 179 7.94 4.65 -0.33
C HIS A 179 9.12 5.30 -1.06
N ARG A 180 10.29 4.67 -1.05
CA ARG A 180 11.41 5.12 -1.90
C ARG A 180 10.97 5.18 -3.37
N PHE A 181 11.48 6.17 -4.11
CA PHE A 181 11.09 6.49 -5.49
C PHE A 181 9.63 6.94 -5.65
N TYR A 182 8.97 7.45 -4.62
CA TYR A 182 7.65 8.07 -4.79
C TYR A 182 7.58 9.37 -3.99
N GLY A 183 6.69 10.26 -4.41
CA GLY A 183 6.52 11.59 -3.81
C GLY A 183 7.83 12.37 -3.78
N GLU A 184 8.30 12.67 -2.58
CA GLU A 184 9.54 13.42 -2.33
C GLU A 184 10.71 12.52 -1.94
N SER A 185 10.45 11.23 -1.71
CA SER A 185 11.43 10.25 -1.26
C SER A 185 12.24 9.69 -2.42
N MET A 186 13.06 10.54 -3.03
CA MET A 186 13.75 10.28 -4.30
C MET A 186 15.26 10.04 -4.10
N PRO A 187 15.76 8.78 -4.17
CA PRO A 187 17.16 8.47 -3.80
C PRO A 187 18.23 9.15 -4.65
N PHE A 188 17.89 9.51 -5.89
CA PHE A 188 18.77 10.25 -6.80
C PHE A 188 18.11 11.55 -7.28
N GLY A 189 17.15 12.08 -6.52
CA GLY A 189 16.37 13.25 -6.93
C GLY A 189 15.71 13.04 -8.30
N LYS A 190 15.92 13.98 -9.21
CA LYS A 190 15.37 13.94 -10.59
C LYS A 190 15.89 12.76 -11.41
N ASP A 191 17.07 12.25 -11.08
CA ASP A 191 17.73 11.17 -11.84
C ASP A 191 17.30 9.77 -11.39
N SER A 192 16.38 9.68 -10.41
CA SER A 192 15.97 8.39 -9.84
C SER A 192 15.47 7.42 -10.92
N TYR A 193 14.77 7.90 -11.94
CA TYR A 193 14.26 7.08 -13.05
C TYR A 193 15.11 7.10 -14.32
N GLN A 194 16.29 7.74 -14.29
CA GLN A 194 17.05 8.01 -15.51
C GLN A 194 17.68 6.76 -16.14
N SER A 195 18.00 5.73 -15.35
CA SER A 195 18.70 4.55 -15.85
C SER A 195 18.33 3.28 -15.08
N ALA A 196 18.61 2.11 -15.67
CA ALA A 196 18.48 0.82 -14.97
C ALA A 196 19.35 0.76 -13.69
N LYS A 197 20.48 1.48 -13.67
CA LYS A 197 21.39 1.53 -12.51
C LYS A 197 20.78 2.29 -11.33
N THR A 198 20.08 3.39 -11.57
CA THR A 198 19.39 4.13 -10.51
C THR A 198 18.08 3.44 -10.14
N LEU A 199 17.37 2.90 -11.12
CA LEU A 199 16.10 2.19 -10.91
C LEU A 199 16.27 0.85 -10.17
N GLY A 200 17.45 0.23 -10.21
CA GLY A 200 17.73 -1.04 -9.51
C GLY A 200 17.51 -0.99 -8.00
N TYR A 201 17.51 0.21 -7.39
CA TYR A 201 17.23 0.41 -5.96
C TYR A 201 15.73 0.51 -5.64
N LEU A 202 14.85 0.50 -6.65
CA LEU A 202 13.39 0.43 -6.51
C LEU A 202 12.95 -1.04 -6.47
N ASN A 203 12.94 -1.62 -5.28
CA ASN A 203 12.41 -2.96 -5.04
C ASN A 203 11.80 -3.07 -3.63
N SER A 204 10.99 -4.12 -3.42
CA SER A 204 10.26 -4.31 -2.16
C SER A 204 11.18 -4.62 -0.99
N GLN A 205 12.27 -5.36 -1.20
CA GLN A 205 13.22 -5.70 -0.14
C GLN A 205 13.85 -4.44 0.46
N GLN A 206 14.30 -3.53 -0.41
CA GLN A 206 14.87 -2.26 0.00
C GLN A 206 13.85 -1.37 0.72
N ALA A 207 12.62 -1.30 0.21
CA ALA A 207 11.55 -0.54 0.86
C ALA A 207 11.15 -1.12 2.22
N LEU A 208 11.14 -2.44 2.38
CA LEU A 208 10.89 -3.10 3.65
C LEU A 208 12.00 -2.80 4.67
N ALA A 209 13.26 -2.85 4.24
CA ALA A 209 14.40 -2.46 5.06
C ALA A 209 14.31 -0.98 5.47
N ASP A 210 13.90 -0.09 4.57
CA ASP A 210 13.67 1.32 4.88
C ASP A 210 12.68 1.50 6.04
N PHE A 211 11.52 0.86 5.93
CA PHE A 211 10.47 0.92 6.94
C PHE A 211 10.98 0.39 8.29
N ALA A 212 11.67 -0.75 8.29
CA ALA A 212 12.21 -1.35 9.51
C ALA A 212 13.23 -0.43 10.21
N VAL A 213 14.17 0.13 9.46
CA VAL A 213 15.20 1.05 10.00
C VAL A 213 14.56 2.31 10.57
N LEU A 214 13.61 2.92 9.85
CA LEU A 214 12.92 4.12 10.31
C LEU A 214 12.10 3.83 11.57
N ILE A 215 11.30 2.77 11.59
CA ILE A 215 10.49 2.38 12.76
C ILE A 215 11.39 2.14 13.98
N ARG A 216 12.51 1.42 13.80
CA ARG A 216 13.46 1.14 14.88
C ARG A 216 14.06 2.44 15.44
N SER A 217 14.54 3.33 14.56
CA SER A 217 15.11 4.62 14.97
C SER A 217 14.07 5.50 15.67
N LEU A 218 12.83 5.54 15.15
CA LEU A 218 11.75 6.28 15.78
C LEU A 218 11.44 5.76 17.18
N LYS A 219 11.35 4.43 17.37
CA LYS A 219 11.12 3.82 18.67
C LYS A 219 12.21 4.17 19.68
N GLN A 220 13.47 4.18 19.26
CA GLN A 220 14.61 4.58 20.10
C GLN A 220 14.53 6.06 20.50
N ASN A 221 14.30 6.94 19.52
CA ASN A 221 14.18 8.39 19.76
C ASN A 221 13.02 8.75 20.69
N LEU A 222 11.99 7.89 20.74
CA LEU A 222 10.82 8.03 21.59
C LEU A 222 10.91 7.23 22.91
N SER A 223 12.02 6.55 23.15
CA SER A 223 12.21 5.60 24.27
C SER A 223 11.00 4.65 24.44
N SER A 224 10.57 4.09 23.32
CA SER A 224 9.36 3.27 23.17
C SER A 224 9.67 1.97 22.43
N GLU A 225 10.82 1.37 22.72
CA GLU A 225 11.34 0.15 22.12
C GLU A 225 10.39 -1.05 22.33
N ALA A 226 9.67 -1.06 23.45
CA ALA A 226 8.67 -2.08 23.77
C ALA A 226 7.30 -1.86 23.09
N SER A 227 7.05 -0.70 22.47
CA SER A 227 5.75 -0.43 21.82
C SER A 227 5.47 -1.42 20.70
N PRO A 228 4.28 -2.07 20.67
CA PRO A 228 3.85 -2.91 19.56
C PRO A 228 3.76 -2.10 18.27
N VAL A 229 4.02 -2.75 17.13
CA VAL A 229 3.89 -2.11 15.81
C VAL A 229 2.81 -2.83 15.02
N VAL A 230 1.81 -2.09 14.56
CA VAL A 230 0.74 -2.60 13.70
C VAL A 230 0.88 -1.96 12.33
N ILE A 231 1.14 -2.78 11.32
CA ILE A 231 1.30 -2.36 9.94
C ILE A 231 -0.05 -2.40 9.22
N PHE A 232 -0.34 -1.32 8.52
CA PHE A 232 -1.47 -1.13 7.63
C PHE A 232 -0.95 -0.96 6.21
N GLY A 233 -1.59 -1.62 5.26
CA GLY A 233 -1.28 -1.43 3.84
C GLY A 233 -2.45 -1.83 2.95
N GLY A 234 -2.73 -1.01 1.94
CA GLY A 234 -3.64 -1.35 0.85
C GLY A 234 -2.87 -1.85 -0.38
N SER A 235 -3.49 -2.72 -1.18
CA SER A 235 -2.93 -3.15 -2.47
C SER A 235 -1.48 -3.68 -2.35
N TYR A 236 -0.52 -3.11 -3.08
CA TYR A 236 0.91 -3.44 -3.01
C TYR A 236 1.50 -3.21 -1.61
N GLY A 237 1.10 -2.14 -0.92
CA GLY A 237 1.56 -1.84 0.43
C GLY A 237 1.30 -2.99 1.40
N GLY A 238 0.12 -3.63 1.28
CA GLY A 238 -0.21 -4.82 2.08
C GLY A 238 0.47 -6.09 1.57
N SER A 239 0.67 -6.24 0.26
CA SER A 239 1.18 -7.49 -0.32
C SER A 239 2.65 -7.78 0.01
N LYS A 240 3.44 -6.75 0.37
CA LYS A 240 4.87 -6.87 0.75
C LYS A 240 5.14 -7.75 1.96
N PHE A 241 4.14 -7.96 2.81
CA PHE A 241 4.26 -8.72 4.07
C PHE A 241 3.60 -10.10 3.98
N LYS A 242 3.21 -10.57 2.78
CA LYS A 242 2.80 -11.97 2.63
C LYS A 242 4.04 -12.87 2.72
N PRO A 243 4.02 -13.91 3.58
CA PRO A 243 5.06 -14.93 3.61
C PRO A 243 5.12 -15.73 2.30
#